data_AF-M2XJS0-F1
#
_entry.id   AF-M2XJS0-F1
#
_cell.length_a   1.000
_cell.length_b   1.000
_cell.length_c   1.000
_cell.angle_alpha   90.00
_cell.angle_beta   90.00
_cell.angle_gamma   90.00
#
_symmetry.space_group_name_H-M   'P 1'
#
loop_
_entity.id
_entity.type
_entity.pdbx_description
1 polymer ?
#
loop_
_entity_poly.entity_id
_entity_poly.type
_entity_poly.pdbx_seq_one_letter_code
_entity_poly.pdbx_strand_id
1 'polypeptide(L)'
;MLDTIDFGFNPKAPAFGRYGVLYVRYGKAMKGSPPKRRSVLTVPEMDWAVESLVQWIEDIRPRISGEDNPALWCTERSSRIALGSVSNTFNQFRKELGLASGIDFHSLRRSYVSHLIEYGYEARFVQEQVGHEHASTTSIYTHVSSDYRTRVVQNAFERIAERAVRQGSNEKAES
;
A
#
# COMPACT_ATOMS: atom_id res chain seq x y z
N MET A 1 4.90 -13.31 4.55
CA MET A 1 5.12 -12.24 5.55
C MET A 1 6.15 -11.27 4.98
N LEU A 2 6.08 -9.99 5.37
CA LEU A 2 6.94 -8.94 4.83
C LEU A 2 8.18 -8.73 5.70
N ASP A 3 9.25 -8.26 5.07
CA ASP A 3 10.51 -7.87 5.68
C ASP A 3 10.80 -6.38 5.40
N THR A 4 11.67 -5.76 6.20
CA THR A 4 12.06 -4.36 6.01
C THR A 4 12.76 -4.12 4.66
N ILE A 5 13.40 -5.16 4.12
CA ILE A 5 14.04 -5.16 2.80
C ILE A 5 13.05 -5.21 1.63
N ASP A 6 11.76 -5.46 1.90
CA ASP A 6 10.73 -5.52 0.85
C ASP A 6 10.34 -4.12 0.34
N PHE A 7 10.81 -3.05 0.97
CA PHE A 7 10.62 -1.68 0.49
C PHE A 7 11.75 -1.25 -0.45
N GLY A 8 11.39 -0.50 -1.49
CA GLY A 8 12.31 0.05 -2.48
C GLY A 8 11.97 1.46 -2.92
N PHE A 9 12.96 2.08 -3.57
CA PHE A 9 12.85 3.42 -4.15
C PHE A 9 12.05 3.40 -5.46
N ASN A 10 11.23 4.43 -5.67
CA ASN A 10 10.58 4.69 -6.94
C ASN A 10 11.14 6.00 -7.54
N PRO A 11 11.93 5.95 -8.63
CA PRO A 11 12.52 7.14 -9.23
C PRO A 11 11.53 8.20 -9.73
N LYS A 12 10.28 7.83 -10.01
CA LYS A 12 9.23 8.78 -10.40
C LYS A 12 8.40 9.29 -9.23
N ALA A 13 8.69 8.82 -8.03
CA ALA A 13 8.08 9.27 -6.79
C ALA A 13 9.17 9.44 -5.69
N PRO A 14 10.17 10.32 -5.92
CA PRO A 14 11.30 10.47 -5.00
C PRO A 14 10.87 10.95 -3.61
N ALA A 15 9.71 11.62 -3.50
CA ALA A 15 9.14 12.09 -2.24
C ALA A 15 8.91 10.97 -1.21
N PHE A 16 8.72 9.72 -1.65
CA PHE A 16 8.53 8.59 -0.74
C PHE A 16 9.84 7.93 -0.27
N GLY A 17 10.99 8.41 -0.73
CA GLY A 17 12.28 7.81 -0.41
C GLY A 17 12.29 6.30 -0.65
N ARG A 18 12.77 5.53 0.33
CA ARG A 18 12.83 4.06 0.25
C ARG A 18 11.46 3.35 0.28
N TYR A 19 10.37 4.09 0.45
CA TYR A 19 9.00 3.56 0.58
C TYR A 19 8.16 3.78 -0.68
N GLY A 20 8.80 4.05 -1.83
CA GLY A 20 8.09 4.27 -3.10
C GLY A 20 7.46 3.00 -3.69
N VAL A 21 7.96 1.82 -3.32
CA VAL A 21 7.43 0.53 -3.72
C VAL A 21 7.58 -0.52 -2.62
N LEU A 22 6.58 -1.37 -2.46
CA LEU A 22 6.60 -2.57 -1.62
C LEU A 22 6.57 -3.84 -2.49
N TYR A 23 7.57 -4.69 -2.36
CA TYR A 23 7.65 -5.97 -3.04
C TYR A 23 7.03 -7.09 -2.20
N VAL A 24 5.85 -7.55 -2.61
CA VAL A 24 5.18 -8.70 -2.00
C VAL A 24 5.76 -9.98 -2.63
N ARG A 25 6.74 -10.59 -1.95
CA ARG A 25 7.40 -11.83 -2.40
C ARG A 25 6.55 -13.09 -2.25
N TYR A 26 5.65 -13.11 -1.25
CA TYR A 26 4.90 -14.30 -0.84
C TYR A 26 3.39 -14.08 -0.94
N GLY A 27 2.87 -13.78 -2.13
CA GLY A 27 1.43 -13.70 -2.39
C GLY A 27 0.76 -15.08 -2.40
N LYS A 28 -0.57 -15.10 -2.20
CA LYS A 28 -1.39 -16.32 -2.27
C LYS A 28 -1.18 -17.02 -3.61
N ALA A 29 -0.63 -18.23 -3.57
CA ALA A 29 -0.45 -19.09 -4.74
C ALA A 29 -1.71 -19.92 -5.01
N MET A 30 -1.84 -20.39 -6.26
CA MET A 30 -2.68 -21.55 -6.54
C MET A 30 -2.00 -22.81 -5.97
N LYS A 31 -2.79 -23.86 -5.67
CA LYS A 31 -2.25 -25.11 -5.12
C LYS A 31 -1.22 -25.69 -6.09
N GLY A 32 0.02 -25.86 -5.64
CA GLY A 32 1.13 -26.38 -6.46
C GLY A 32 1.88 -25.32 -7.29
N SER A 33 1.49 -24.05 -7.23
CA SER A 33 2.19 -22.96 -7.93
C SER A 33 3.13 -22.20 -6.99
N PRO A 34 4.20 -21.56 -7.52
CA PRO A 34 5.03 -20.67 -6.73
C PRO A 34 4.21 -19.48 -6.19
N PRO A 35 4.67 -18.82 -5.11
CA PRO A 35 4.04 -17.60 -4.60
C PRO A 35 3.93 -16.53 -5.67
N LYS A 36 2.75 -15.91 -5.77
CA LYS A 36 2.53 -14.81 -6.71
C LYS A 36 3.24 -13.57 -6.21
N ARG A 37 4.32 -13.18 -6.90
CA ARG A 37 5.05 -11.96 -6.63
C ARG A 37 4.32 -10.77 -7.23
N ARG A 38 4.32 -9.64 -6.53
CA ARG A 38 3.85 -8.36 -7.07
C ARG A 38 4.55 -7.21 -6.38
N SER A 39 4.56 -6.06 -7.02
CA SER A 39 4.92 -4.79 -6.38
C SER A 39 3.66 -3.97 -6.12
N VAL A 40 3.62 -3.27 -5.00
CA VAL A 40 2.60 -2.30 -4.64
C VAL A 40 3.27 -0.94 -4.64
N LEU A 41 2.86 -0.02 -5.53
CA LEU A 41 3.42 1.33 -5.56
C LEU A 41 2.66 2.23 -4.60
N THR A 42 3.39 3.02 -3.83
CA THR A 42 2.82 4.08 -2.97
C THR A 42 2.21 5.16 -3.85
N VAL A 43 1.07 5.67 -3.40
CA VAL A 43 0.29 6.71 -4.09
C VAL A 43 0.24 7.97 -3.24
N PRO A 44 0.31 9.17 -3.84
CA PRO A 44 0.39 10.43 -3.09
C PRO A 44 -0.86 10.74 -2.26
N GLU A 45 -2.04 10.26 -2.63
CA GLU A 45 -3.24 10.40 -1.81
C GLU A 45 -3.20 9.56 -0.51
N MET A 46 -2.21 8.68 -0.35
CA MET A 46 -2.01 7.85 0.84
C MET A 46 -0.58 7.94 1.39
N ASP A 47 0.04 9.11 1.26
CA ASP A 47 1.39 9.40 1.77
C ASP A 47 1.53 9.24 3.30
N TRP A 48 0.45 9.47 4.05
CA TRP A 48 0.35 9.19 5.50
C TRP A 48 0.75 7.75 5.88
N ALA A 49 0.60 6.79 4.96
CA ALA A 49 1.05 5.42 5.18
C ALA A 49 2.59 5.34 5.24
N VAL A 50 3.29 6.17 4.48
CA VAL A 50 4.76 6.28 4.54
C VAL A 50 5.19 6.86 5.88
N GLU A 51 4.53 7.91 6.36
CA GLU A 51 4.82 8.50 7.68
C GLU A 51 4.70 7.46 8.81
N SER A 52 3.60 6.69 8.79
CA SER A 52 3.36 5.62 9.75
C SER A 52 4.43 4.51 9.67
N LEU A 53 4.86 4.16 8.45
CA LEU A 53 5.90 3.16 8.21
C LEU A 53 7.28 3.63 8.66
N VAL A 54 7.62 4.90 8.42
CA VAL A 54 8.87 5.52 8.89
C VAL A 54 8.90 5.47 10.41
N GLN A 55 7.86 5.97 11.08
CA GLN A 55 7.79 5.95 12.54
C GLN A 55 7.93 4.53 13.09
N TRP A 56 7.23 3.56 12.50
CA TRP A 56 7.34 2.18 12.93
C TRP A 56 8.76 1.61 12.71
N ILE A 57 9.30 1.70 11.50
CA ILE A 57 10.54 1.01 11.12
C ILE A 57 11.77 1.68 11.72
N GLU A 58 11.79 3.00 11.80
CA GLU A 58 12.95 3.79 12.19
C GLU A 58 12.95 4.13 13.68
N ASP A 59 11.78 4.40 14.30
CA ASP A 59 11.74 4.83 15.70
C ASP A 59 11.35 3.72 16.69
N ILE A 60 10.32 2.93 16.35
CA ILE A 60 9.70 1.99 17.30
C ILE A 60 10.32 0.60 17.21
N ARG A 61 10.35 0.03 16.01
CA ARG A 61 10.78 -1.35 15.75
C ARG A 61 12.21 -1.63 16.24
N PRO A 62 13.21 -0.76 16.07
CA PRO A 62 14.58 -1.03 16.55
C PRO A 62 14.67 -1.20 18.07
N ARG A 63 13.70 -0.64 18.82
CA ARG A 63 13.61 -0.78 20.28
C ARG A 63 13.00 -2.12 20.72
N ILE A 64 12.28 -2.79 19.82
CA ILE A 64 11.61 -4.08 20.05
C ILE A 64 12.43 -5.24 19.49
N SER A 65 13.08 -5.02 18.35
CA SER A 65 13.77 -6.05 17.59
C SER A 65 15.05 -5.49 16.99
N GLY A 66 16.18 -6.15 17.24
CA GLY A 66 17.48 -5.75 16.72
C GLY A 66 17.57 -5.84 15.18
N GLU A 67 18.65 -5.29 14.63
CA GLU A 67 18.89 -5.22 13.18
C GLU A 67 18.94 -6.59 12.50
N ASP A 68 19.35 -7.64 13.24
CA ASP A 68 19.48 -9.01 12.72
C ASP A 68 18.14 -9.68 12.39
N ASN A 69 17.02 -9.16 12.91
CA ASN A 69 15.71 -9.66 12.55
C ASN A 69 15.23 -8.91 11.30
N PRO A 70 14.92 -9.58 10.17
CA PRO A 70 14.43 -8.91 8.97
C PRO A 70 12.92 -8.61 9.00
N ALA A 71 12.16 -9.18 9.93
CA ALA A 71 10.70 -9.13 9.90
C ALA A 71 10.16 -7.70 10.02
N LEU A 72 9.24 -7.30 9.13
CA LEU A 72 8.62 -5.98 9.20
C LEU A 72 7.82 -5.81 10.51
N TRP A 73 7.07 -6.84 10.87
CA TRP A 73 6.24 -6.86 12.08
C TRP A 73 6.78 -7.90 13.07
N CYS A 74 7.09 -7.44 14.28
CA CYS A 74 7.66 -8.26 15.35
C CYS A 74 6.73 -8.27 16.56
N THR A 75 6.81 -9.34 17.35
CA THR A 75 6.22 -9.42 18.68
C THR A 75 7.15 -8.75 19.69
N GLU A 76 6.67 -8.53 20.92
CA GLU A 76 7.48 -8.04 22.05
C GLU A 76 8.67 -8.94 22.39
N ARG A 77 8.63 -10.22 21.98
CA ARG A 77 9.73 -11.18 22.13
C ARG A 77 10.71 -11.14 20.95
N SER A 78 10.68 -10.07 20.17
CA SER A 78 11.50 -9.86 18.98
C SER A 78 11.36 -10.94 17.90
N SER A 79 10.29 -11.73 17.90
CA SER A 79 10.02 -12.75 16.88
C SER A 79 9.04 -12.23 15.83
N ARG A 80 9.02 -12.81 14.62
CA ARG A 80 8.03 -12.44 13.60
C ARG A 80 6.60 -12.71 14.10
N ILE A 81 5.70 -11.73 13.92
CA ILE A 81 4.30 -11.92 14.27
C ILE A 81 3.63 -13.01 13.42
N ALA A 82 2.77 -13.83 14.03
CA ALA A 82 1.97 -14.81 13.31
C ALA A 82 0.79 -14.12 12.60
N LEU A 83 0.37 -14.65 11.44
CA LEU A 83 -0.77 -14.10 10.69
C LEU A 83 -2.07 -14.11 11.52
N GLY A 84 -2.28 -15.17 12.32
CA GLY A 84 -3.43 -15.25 13.22
C GLY A 84 -3.44 -14.15 14.27
N SER A 85 -2.26 -13.75 14.80
CA SER A 85 -2.15 -12.64 15.75
C SER A 85 -2.55 -11.31 15.12
N VAL A 86 -2.15 -11.05 13.88
CA VAL A 86 -2.56 -9.84 13.14
C VAL A 86 -4.09 -9.77 13.00
N SER A 87 -4.73 -10.89 12.64
CA SER A 87 -6.20 -10.98 12.57
C SER A 87 -6.87 -10.79 13.93
N ASN A 88 -6.31 -11.35 14.99
CA ASN A 88 -6.86 -11.22 16.34
C ASN A 88 -6.77 -9.78 16.85
N THR A 89 -5.61 -9.15 16.70
CA THR A 89 -5.38 -7.74 17.07
C THR A 89 -6.30 -6.81 16.29
N PHE A 90 -6.46 -7.03 14.98
CA PHE A 90 -7.42 -6.25 14.18
C PHE A 90 -8.85 -6.40 14.69
N ASN A 91 -9.29 -7.63 14.96
CA ASN A 91 -10.63 -7.89 15.47
C ASN A 91 -10.87 -7.29 16.86
N GLN A 92 -9.82 -7.21 17.69
CA GLN A 92 -9.86 -6.54 18.98
C GLN A 92 -10.09 -5.04 18.80
N PHE A 93 -9.23 -4.34 18.04
CA PHE A 93 -9.39 -2.91 17.77
C PHE A 93 -10.74 -2.58 17.15
N ARG A 94 -11.21 -3.41 16.21
CA ARG A 94 -12.53 -3.25 15.61
C ARG A 94 -13.65 -3.25 16.66
N LYS A 95 -13.58 -4.14 17.65
CA LYS A 95 -14.57 -4.19 18.74
C LYS A 95 -14.44 -2.98 19.66
N GLU A 96 -13.23 -2.60 20.04
CA GLU A 96 -12.95 -1.46 20.91
C GLU A 96 -13.41 -0.13 20.30
N LEU A 97 -13.27 0.02 18.98
CA LEU A 97 -13.72 1.19 18.22
C LEU A 97 -15.21 1.15 17.84
N GLY A 98 -15.96 0.11 18.24
CA GLY A 98 -17.38 -0.02 17.92
C GLY A 98 -17.69 -0.22 16.43
N LEU A 99 -16.71 -0.70 15.65
CA LEU A 99 -16.86 -0.92 14.21
C LEU A 99 -17.68 -2.18 13.90
N ALA A 100 -18.41 -2.15 12.77
CA ALA A 100 -19.31 -3.22 12.36
C ALA A 100 -18.63 -4.60 12.26
N SER A 101 -19.36 -5.64 12.64
CA SER A 101 -18.84 -7.02 12.72
C SER A 101 -18.46 -7.66 11.37
N GLY A 102 -18.83 -7.03 10.25
CA GLY A 102 -18.43 -7.43 8.90
C GLY A 102 -17.13 -6.80 8.41
N ILE A 103 -16.55 -5.84 9.14
CA ILE A 103 -15.30 -5.18 8.74
C ILE A 103 -14.12 -6.12 9.03
N ASP A 104 -13.34 -6.39 7.97
CA ASP A 104 -12.18 -7.28 7.93
C ASP A 104 -11.10 -6.75 6.95
N PHE A 105 -9.99 -7.46 6.81
CA PHE A 105 -8.92 -7.08 5.87
C PHE A 105 -9.36 -7.09 4.40
N HIS A 106 -10.37 -7.90 4.03
CA HIS A 106 -10.92 -7.85 2.67
C HIS A 106 -11.70 -6.56 2.45
N SER A 107 -12.42 -6.09 3.46
CA SER A 107 -13.12 -4.80 3.46
C SER A 107 -12.15 -3.63 3.34
N LEU A 108 -11.03 -3.64 4.06
CA LEU A 108 -9.96 -2.65 3.88
C LEU A 108 -9.40 -2.66 2.45
N ARG A 109 -9.17 -3.84 1.86
CA ARG A 109 -8.74 -3.96 0.46
C ARG A 109 -9.78 -3.39 -0.51
N ARG A 110 -11.07 -3.66 -0.29
CA ARG A 110 -12.15 -3.13 -1.14
C ARG A 110 -12.20 -1.60 -1.07
N SER A 111 -12.11 -1.03 0.13
CA SER A 111 -12.02 0.43 0.32
C SER A 111 -10.81 1.02 -0.39
N TYR A 112 -9.63 0.39 -0.29
CA TYR A 112 -8.44 0.81 -1.05
C TYR A 112 -8.69 0.83 -2.57
N VAL A 113 -9.30 -0.23 -3.12
CA VAL A 113 -9.67 -0.28 -4.55
C VAL A 113 -10.64 0.83 -4.92
N SER A 114 -11.71 1.02 -4.14
CA SER A 114 -12.69 2.08 -4.38
C SER A 114 -12.06 3.47 -4.38
N HIS A 115 -11.22 3.79 -3.38
CA HIS A 115 -10.54 5.08 -3.32
C HIS A 115 -9.60 5.31 -4.49
N LEU A 116 -8.83 4.31 -4.93
CA LEU A 116 -7.99 4.47 -6.12
C LEU A 116 -8.83 4.80 -7.37
N ILE A 117 -9.99 4.16 -7.54
CA ILE A 117 -10.90 4.48 -8.65
C ILE A 117 -11.45 5.90 -8.51
N GLU A 118 -11.86 6.31 -7.32
CA GLU A 118 -12.35 7.67 -7.03
C GLU A 118 -11.27 8.75 -7.28
N TYR A 119 -10.01 8.46 -6.99
CA TYR A 119 -8.87 9.34 -7.29
C TYR A 119 -8.50 9.39 -8.77
N GLY A 120 -9.16 8.57 -9.61
CA GLY A 120 -8.97 8.54 -11.05
C GLY A 120 -7.83 7.64 -11.52
N TYR A 121 -7.41 6.66 -10.71
CA TYR A 121 -6.46 5.65 -11.17
C TYR A 121 -7.11 4.70 -12.18
N GLU A 122 -6.39 4.40 -13.25
CA GLU A 122 -6.85 3.46 -14.26
C GLU A 122 -7.06 2.07 -13.65
N ALA A 123 -8.17 1.40 -14.01
CA ALA A 123 -8.56 0.10 -13.47
C ALA A 123 -7.43 -0.95 -13.57
N ARG A 124 -6.62 -0.85 -14.62
CA ARG A 124 -5.45 -1.71 -14.83
C ARG A 124 -4.38 -1.54 -13.76
N PHE A 125 -4.02 -0.31 -13.43
CA PHE A 125 -3.10 -0.02 -12.33
C PHE A 125 -3.66 -0.56 -11.01
N VAL A 126 -4.96 -0.34 -10.76
CA VAL A 126 -5.62 -0.81 -9.53
C VAL A 126 -5.58 -2.34 -9.43
N GLN A 127 -5.82 -3.07 -10.52
CA GLN A 127 -5.72 -4.53 -10.56
C GLN A 127 -4.31 -5.03 -10.24
N GLU A 128 -3.28 -4.39 -10.80
CA GLU A 128 -1.88 -4.75 -10.56
C GLU A 128 -1.46 -4.49 -9.11
N GLN A 129 -1.97 -3.43 -8.47
CA GLN A 129 -1.72 -3.14 -7.06
C GLN A 129 -2.22 -4.26 -6.14
N VAL A 130 -3.42 -4.79 -6.39
CA VAL A 130 -4.06 -5.81 -5.52
C VAL A 130 -3.77 -7.25 -5.95
N GLY A 131 -3.26 -7.46 -7.16
CA GLY A 131 -2.87 -8.77 -7.67
C GLY A 131 -4.04 -9.67 -8.08
N HIS A 132 -5.14 -9.09 -8.57
CA HIS A 132 -6.25 -9.86 -9.13
C HIS A 132 -5.93 -10.30 -10.56
N GLU A 133 -5.67 -11.58 -10.76
CA GLU A 133 -5.51 -12.20 -12.10
C GLU A 133 -6.86 -12.48 -12.79
N HIS A 134 -7.97 -12.42 -12.04
CA HIS A 134 -9.32 -12.64 -12.57
C HIS A 134 -10.24 -11.50 -12.15
N ALA A 135 -10.35 -10.50 -13.02
CA ALA A 135 -11.54 -9.67 -13.07
C ALA A 135 -12.64 -10.47 -13.80
N SER A 136 -13.53 -11.09 -13.05
CA SER A 136 -14.92 -11.19 -13.52
C SER A 136 -15.46 -9.76 -13.38
N THR A 137 -15.73 -8.99 -14.43
CA THR A 137 -16.20 -9.31 -15.78
C THR A 137 -15.57 -8.31 -16.76
N THR A 138 -15.23 -8.79 -17.95
CA THR A 138 -14.96 -8.01 -19.17
C THR A 138 -13.76 -7.06 -19.11
N SER A 139 -12.55 -7.56 -19.39
CA SER A 139 -11.71 -7.02 -20.47
C SER A 139 -10.33 -7.69 -20.55
N ILE A 140 -9.93 -7.87 -21.80
CA ILE A 140 -8.63 -8.30 -22.30
C ILE A 140 -7.57 -7.27 -21.86
N TYR A 141 -6.55 -7.65 -21.08
CA TYR A 141 -5.40 -6.76 -20.87
C TYR A 141 -4.05 -7.50 -20.90
N THR A 142 -3.29 -7.21 -21.95
CA THR A 142 -1.97 -7.74 -22.36
C THR A 142 -0.83 -7.13 -21.55
N HIS A 143 -0.12 -7.91 -20.71
CA HIS A 143 1.12 -7.62 -19.96
C HIS A 143 1.68 -6.17 -20.06
N VAL A 144 1.62 -5.35 -18.99
CA VAL A 144 2.31 -4.04 -18.99
C VAL A 144 3.75 -4.18 -18.51
N SER A 145 4.59 -3.24 -18.92
CA SER A 145 5.90 -3.00 -18.33
C SER A 145 5.80 -2.27 -16.98
N SER A 146 6.80 -2.46 -16.12
CA SER A 146 6.97 -1.72 -14.86
C SER A 146 6.97 -0.19 -15.04
N ASP A 147 7.36 0.28 -16.22
CA ASP A 147 7.48 1.70 -16.55
C ASP A 147 6.12 2.42 -16.57
N TYR A 148 5.07 1.79 -17.13
CA TYR A 148 3.72 2.35 -17.11
C TYR A 148 3.23 2.65 -15.71
N ARG A 149 3.32 1.69 -14.78
CA ARG A 149 2.83 1.85 -13.40
C ARG A 149 3.51 3.00 -12.69
N THR A 150 4.81 3.14 -12.95
CA THR A 150 5.65 4.17 -12.36
C THR A 150 5.27 5.56 -12.89
N ARG A 151 4.92 5.67 -14.18
CA ARG A 151 4.35 6.89 -14.79
C ARG A 151 2.97 7.24 -14.24
N VAL A 152 2.10 6.24 -14.00
CA VAL A 152 0.77 6.48 -13.40
C VAL A 152 0.89 7.18 -12.04
N VAL A 153 1.88 6.78 -11.22
CA VAL A 153 2.17 7.46 -9.95
C VAL A 153 2.69 8.87 -10.18
N GLN A 154 3.61 9.08 -11.13
CA GLN A 154 4.10 10.41 -11.50
C GLN A 154 2.95 11.36 -11.86
N ASN A 155 2.05 10.91 -12.74
CA ASN A 155 0.89 11.70 -13.17
C ASN A 155 -0.03 12.03 -12.00
N ALA A 156 -0.09 11.20 -10.95
CA ALA A 156 -0.87 11.49 -9.76
C ALA A 156 -0.29 12.66 -8.95
N PHE A 157 1.04 12.74 -8.82
CA PHE A 157 1.70 13.91 -8.24
C PHE A 157 1.39 15.19 -9.02
N GLU A 158 1.46 15.13 -10.36
CA GLU A 158 1.14 16.26 -11.23
C GLU A 158 -0.31 16.74 -11.02
N ARG A 159 -1.28 15.82 -10.96
CA ARG A 159 -2.70 16.16 -10.68
C ARG A 159 -2.89 16.82 -9.31
N ILE A 160 -2.21 16.35 -8.26
CA ILE A 160 -2.32 16.93 -6.92
C ILE A 160 -1.70 18.33 -6.89
N ALA A 161 -0.53 18.50 -7.50
CA ALA A 161 0.13 19.81 -7.61
C ALA A 161 -0.76 20.83 -8.35
N GLU A 162 -1.36 20.43 -9.47
CA GLU A 162 -2.29 21.28 -10.22
C GLU A 162 -3.52 21.69 -9.39
N ARG A 163 -4.09 20.78 -8.61
CA ARG A 163 -5.22 21.07 -7.71
C ARG A 163 -4.85 22.09 -6.63
N ALA A 164 -3.68 21.93 -6.01
CA ALA A 164 -3.19 22.87 -5.00
C ALA A 164 -2.96 24.28 -5.58
N VAL A 165 -2.39 24.39 -6.78
CA VAL A 165 -2.20 25.68 -7.47
C VAL A 165 -3.53 26.35 -7.79
N ARG A 166 -4.53 25.60 -8.24
CA ARG A 166 -5.87 26.14 -8.55
C ARG A 166 -6.58 26.64 -7.28
N GLN A 167 -6.50 25.90 -6.17
CA GLN A 167 -7.10 26.30 -4.90
C GLN A 167 -6.49 27.60 -4.36
N GLY A 168 -5.16 27.70 -4.34
CA GLY A 168 -4.48 28.93 -3.90
C GLY A 168 -4.68 30.13 -4.84
N SER A 169 -5.06 29.90 -6.10
CA SER A 169 -5.42 30.98 -7.03
C SER A 169 -6.85 31.48 -6.81
N ASN A 170 -7.79 30.59 -6.48
CA ASN A 170 -9.17 30.98 -6.13
C ASN A 170 -9.23 31.75 -4.79
N GLU A 171 -8.50 31.31 -3.77
CA GLU A 171 -8.45 31.99 -2.47
C GLU A 171 -7.88 33.41 -2.56
N LYS A 172 -6.97 33.67 -3.50
CA LYS A 172 -6.43 35.01 -3.78
C LYS A 172 -7.36 35.90 -4.61
N ALA A 173 -8.30 35.32 -5.35
CA ALA A 173 -9.27 36.06 -6.15
C ALA A 173 -10.51 36.48 -5.35
N GLU A 174 -10.75 35.81 -4.21
CA GLU A 174 -11.87 36.07 -3.29
C GLU A 174 -11.49 36.98 -2.10
N SER A 175 -10.22 37.40 -2.00
CA SER A 175 -9.69 38.35 -1.01
C SER A 175 -9.40 39.72 -1.63
#